data_AF-A0A357I8G6-F1
#
_entry.id   AF-A0A357I8G6-F1
#
_cell.length_a   1.000
_cell.length_b   1.000
_cell.length_c   1.000
_cell.angle_alpha   90.00
_cell.angle_beta   90.00
_cell.angle_gamma   90.00
#
_symmetry.space_group_name_H-M   'P 1'
#
loop_
_entity.id
_entity.type
_entity.pdbx_description
1 polymer ?
#
loop_
_entity_poly.entity_id
_entity_poly.type
_entity_poly.pdbx_seq_one_letter_code
_entity_poly.pdbx_strand_id
1 'polypeptide(L)'
;MKTHTSTHYSVTMPNAWEAEFDQEDECDVLYKPDGHGELCISSVAHEEHLSSNDIKFIAEEDLHAGARFHEIDLGMFQGFWFDYEVDGAYWCEWYLACGRLMLFVTYTCPVDREGQENTDVDMIISTLSPDEKYRA
;
A
#
# COMPACT_ATOMS: atom_id res chain seq x y z
N MET A 1 -3.63 -12.81 -14.37
CA MET A 1 -2.83 -11.71 -13.82
C MET A 1 -2.80 -10.61 -14.85
N LYS A 2 -2.97 -9.37 -14.43
CA LYS A 2 -2.80 -8.17 -15.25
C LYS A 2 -1.95 -7.16 -14.49
N THR A 3 -1.28 -6.28 -15.22
CA THR A 3 -0.42 -5.24 -14.63
C THR A 3 -1.12 -3.90 -14.71
N HIS A 4 -1.19 -3.20 -13.58
CA HIS A 4 -1.54 -1.80 -13.48
C HIS A 4 -0.27 -0.96 -13.46
N THR A 5 -0.27 0.14 -14.20
CA THR A 5 0.86 1.06 -14.25
C THR A 5 0.37 2.45 -13.88
N SER A 6 0.95 3.00 -12.81
CA SER A 6 0.74 4.37 -12.36
C SER A 6 1.93 5.24 -12.79
N THR A 7 2.00 6.47 -12.29
CA THR A 7 3.04 7.45 -12.65
C THR A 7 4.42 7.09 -12.11
N HIS A 8 4.49 6.45 -10.93
CA HIS A 8 5.74 6.19 -10.21
C HIS A 8 6.03 4.71 -9.94
N TYR A 9 5.05 3.85 -10.15
CA TYR A 9 5.14 2.43 -9.84
C TYR A 9 4.24 1.61 -10.77
N SER A 10 4.45 0.30 -10.76
CA SER A 10 3.54 -0.67 -11.33
C SER A 10 3.26 -1.79 -10.32
N VAL A 11 2.14 -2.47 -10.51
CA VAL A 11 1.70 -3.57 -9.66
C VAL A 11 0.97 -4.63 -10.50
N THR A 12 1.10 -5.89 -10.13
CA THR A 12 0.39 -7.00 -10.77
C THR A 12 -0.75 -7.47 -9.89
N MET A 13 -1.94 -7.61 -10.48
CA MET A 13 -3.15 -8.01 -9.77
C MET A 13 -3.87 -9.20 -10.45
N PRO A 14 -4.73 -9.93 -9.72
CA PRO A 14 -5.56 -10.95 -10.33
C PRO A 14 -6.45 -10.33 -11.41
N ASN A 15 -6.87 -11.14 -12.39
CA ASN A 15 -7.75 -10.63 -13.47
C ASN A 15 -9.11 -10.14 -12.97
N ALA A 16 -9.55 -10.64 -11.80
CA ALA A 16 -10.82 -10.29 -11.19
C ALA A 16 -10.79 -8.96 -10.42
N TRP A 17 -9.61 -8.43 -10.12
CA TRP A 17 -9.47 -7.11 -9.53
C TRP A 17 -9.49 -6.07 -10.63
N GLU A 18 -9.99 -4.87 -10.37
CA GLU A 18 -9.93 -3.69 -11.22
C GLU A 18 -9.10 -2.62 -10.54
N ALA A 19 -8.67 -1.63 -11.31
CA ALA A 19 -7.98 -0.45 -10.81
C ALA A 19 -8.55 0.80 -11.48
N GLU A 20 -8.78 1.83 -10.68
CA GLU A 20 -9.15 3.16 -11.14
C GLU A 20 -8.35 4.22 -10.38
N PHE A 21 -8.19 5.38 -10.99
CA PHE A 21 -7.50 6.50 -10.34
C PHE A 21 -8.54 7.45 -9.74
N ASP A 22 -8.51 7.63 -8.43
CA ASP A 22 -9.29 8.63 -7.72
C ASP A 22 -8.60 9.99 -7.86
N GLN A 23 -9.29 10.95 -8.46
CA GLN A 23 -8.76 12.30 -8.70
C GLN A 23 -8.83 13.20 -7.47
N GLU A 24 -9.73 12.92 -6.53
CA GLU A 24 -9.90 13.72 -5.32
C GLU A 24 -8.83 13.36 -4.29
N ASP A 25 -8.57 12.05 -4.13
CA ASP A 25 -7.56 11.53 -3.19
C ASP A 25 -6.17 11.30 -3.82
N GLU A 26 -6.03 11.57 -5.13
CA GLU A 26 -4.80 11.41 -5.92
C GLU A 26 -4.14 10.03 -5.74
N CYS A 27 -4.94 8.96 -5.74
CA CYS A 27 -4.49 7.59 -5.52
C CYS A 27 -5.09 6.60 -6.52
N ASP A 28 -4.42 5.47 -6.70
CA ASP A 28 -4.99 4.33 -7.43
C ASP A 28 -5.78 3.46 -6.45
N VAL A 29 -7.05 3.21 -6.75
CA VAL A 29 -7.95 2.34 -6.00
C VAL A 29 -8.07 1.00 -6.72
N LEU A 30 -7.60 -0.06 -6.07
CA LEU A 30 -7.63 -1.43 -6.56
C LEU A 30 -8.70 -2.19 -5.78
N TYR A 31 -9.66 -2.81 -6.47
CA TYR A 31 -10.75 -3.53 -5.82
C TYR A 31 -11.23 -4.70 -6.66
N LYS A 32 -11.85 -5.70 -6.02
CA LYS A 32 -12.59 -6.74 -6.72
C LYS A 32 -14.07 -6.30 -6.81
N PRO A 33 -14.72 -6.25 -7.99
CA PRO A 33 -16.11 -5.76 -8.11
C PRO A 33 -17.15 -6.54 -7.28
N ASP A 34 -16.90 -7.81 -7.00
CA ASP A 34 -17.69 -8.67 -6.10
C ASP A 34 -17.00 -8.92 -4.75
N GLY A 35 -15.98 -8.11 -4.44
CA GLY A 35 -15.13 -8.21 -3.26
C GLY A 35 -15.69 -7.50 -2.03
N HIS A 36 -14.83 -7.36 -1.02
CA HIS A 36 -15.20 -6.85 0.30
C HIS A 36 -14.42 -5.61 0.72
N GLY A 37 -13.25 -5.39 0.14
CA GLY A 37 -12.43 -4.24 0.42
C GLY A 37 -11.83 -3.61 -0.82
N GLU A 38 -11.01 -2.61 -0.55
CA GLU A 38 -10.26 -1.86 -1.55
C GLU A 38 -8.85 -1.61 -1.03
N LEU A 39 -7.91 -1.61 -1.97
CA LEU A 39 -6.50 -1.32 -1.75
C LEU A 39 -6.18 0.00 -2.45
N CYS A 40 -5.89 1.05 -1.68
CA CYS A 40 -5.51 2.35 -2.22
C CYS A 40 -4.00 2.50 -2.21
N ILE A 41 -3.42 3.03 -3.28
CA ILE A 41 -1.98 3.27 -3.39
C ILE A 41 -1.77 4.71 -3.86
N SER A 42 -1.17 5.53 -3.00
CA SER A 42 -0.68 6.86 -3.35
C SER A 42 0.84 6.88 -3.37
N SER A 43 1.41 7.87 -4.07
CA SER A 43 2.86 7.96 -4.26
C SER A 43 3.37 9.38 -4.12
N VAL A 44 4.47 9.54 -3.39
CA VAL A 44 5.14 10.83 -3.18
C VAL A 44 6.61 10.69 -3.57
N ALA A 45 7.07 11.57 -4.46
CA ALA A 45 8.48 11.68 -4.81
C ALA A 45 9.12 12.82 -4.01
N HIS A 46 10.02 12.46 -3.09
CA HIS A 46 10.78 13.39 -2.29
C HIS A 46 11.98 13.95 -3.05
N GLU A 47 12.54 15.05 -2.55
CA GLU A 47 13.78 15.64 -3.10
C GLU A 47 14.99 14.75 -2.79
N GLU A 48 15.04 14.19 -1.58
CA GLU A 48 16.12 13.37 -1.07
C GLU A 48 15.71 11.91 -0.90
N HIS A 49 16.70 11.03 -0.72
CA HIS A 49 16.43 9.63 -0.40
C HIS A 49 15.85 9.49 1.01
N LEU A 50 14.87 8.61 1.15
CA LEU A 50 14.24 8.30 2.43
C LEU A 50 15.01 7.17 3.09
N SER A 51 15.49 7.40 4.30
CA SER A 51 16.03 6.35 5.16
C SER A 51 14.91 5.58 5.84
N SER A 52 15.22 4.39 6.36
CA SER A 52 14.28 3.62 7.17
C SER A 52 13.80 4.40 8.40
N ASN A 53 14.62 5.30 8.96
CA ASN A 53 14.20 6.15 10.08
C ASN A 53 13.19 7.22 9.65
N ASP A 54 13.31 7.77 8.43
CA ASP A 54 12.36 8.75 7.92
C ASP A 54 10.98 8.10 7.70
N ILE A 55 10.95 6.91 7.09
CA ILE A 55 9.70 6.15 6.90
C ILE A 55 9.09 5.76 8.24
N LYS A 56 9.92 5.32 9.20
CA LYS A 56 9.44 5.01 10.53
C LYS A 56 8.81 6.22 11.20
N PHE A 57 9.47 7.37 11.13
CA PHE A 57 8.97 8.61 11.72
C PHE A 57 7.61 8.99 11.13
N ILE A 58 7.47 8.94 9.81
CA ILE A 58 6.19 9.24 9.12
C ILE A 58 5.10 8.25 9.56
N ALA A 59 5.40 6.96 9.55
CA ALA A 59 4.43 5.93 9.92
C ALA A 59 4.04 5.98 11.41
N GLU A 60 4.91 6.47 12.30
CA GLU A 60 4.61 6.68 13.71
C GLU A 60 3.68 7.89 13.96
N GLU A 61 3.60 8.87 13.04
CA GLU A 61 2.67 10.01 13.16
C GLU A 61 1.21 9.56 12.97
N ASP A 62 0.97 8.55 12.14
CA ASP A 62 -0.36 7.99 11.83
C ASP A 62 -0.70 6.77 12.69
N LEU A 63 0.24 6.29 13.50
CA LEU A 63 0.08 5.09 14.30
C LEU A 63 -1.05 5.25 15.32
N HIS A 64 -2.09 4.44 15.16
CA HIS A 64 -3.20 4.40 16.10
C HIS A 64 -2.75 3.80 17.44
N ALA A 65 -3.27 4.34 18.55
CA ALA A 65 -2.87 3.94 19.89
C ALA A 65 -3.08 2.43 20.13
N GLY A 66 -1.97 1.68 20.21
CA GLY A 66 -1.97 0.24 20.47
C GLY A 66 -1.77 -0.66 19.25
N ALA A 67 -1.74 -0.09 18.03
CA ALA A 67 -1.38 -0.82 16.83
C ALA A 67 0.08 -1.32 16.90
N ARG A 68 0.32 -2.52 16.38
CA ARG A 68 1.67 -3.11 16.35
C ARG A 68 2.34 -2.77 15.05
N PHE A 69 3.55 -2.24 15.18
CA PHE A 69 4.37 -1.81 14.07
C PHE A 69 5.25 -2.96 13.58
N HIS A 70 5.26 -3.21 12.27
CA HIS A 70 5.96 -4.33 11.65
C HIS A 70 6.86 -3.87 10.51
N GLU A 71 8.12 -4.29 10.52
CA GLU A 71 9.03 -4.11 9.37
C GLU A 71 8.63 -5.03 8.21
N ILE A 72 8.79 -4.53 6.98
CA ILE A 72 8.53 -5.29 5.75
C ILE A 72 9.58 -5.01 4.67
N ASP A 73 9.94 -6.06 3.94
CA ASP A 73 10.81 -6.02 2.77
C ASP A 73 10.07 -6.70 1.59
N LEU A 74 9.86 -5.93 0.53
CA LEU A 74 9.18 -6.32 -0.71
C LEU A 74 10.16 -6.24 -1.90
N GLY A 75 11.44 -6.49 -1.66
CA GLY A 75 12.50 -6.42 -2.66
C GLY A 75 13.00 -5.00 -2.88
N MET A 76 12.41 -4.28 -3.84
CA MET A 76 12.81 -2.90 -4.13
C MET A 76 12.23 -1.88 -3.14
N PHE A 77 11.13 -2.25 -2.49
CA PHE A 77 10.50 -1.46 -1.45
C PHE A 77 10.79 -2.05 -0.08
N GLN A 78 11.13 -1.19 0.86
CA GLN A 78 11.28 -1.53 2.27
C GLN A 78 10.50 -0.52 3.11
N GLY A 79 10.06 -0.93 4.28
CA GLY A 79 9.39 -0.01 5.19
C GLY A 79 8.64 -0.71 6.29
N PHE A 80 7.45 -0.21 6.59
CA PHE A 80 6.68 -0.68 7.74
C PHE A 80 5.21 -0.80 7.42
N TRP A 81 4.51 -1.59 8.22
CA TRP A 81 3.07 -1.69 8.18
C TRP A 81 2.49 -1.91 9.57
N PHE A 82 1.21 -1.63 9.70
CA PHE A 82 0.42 -1.95 10.87
C PHE A 82 -1.05 -2.10 10.47
N ASP A 83 -1.78 -2.84 11.29
CA ASP A 83 -3.23 -3.04 11.16
C ASP A 83 -3.96 -2.57 12.42
N TYR A 84 -5.23 -2.21 12.24
CA TYR A 84 -6.12 -1.82 13.33
C TYR A 84 -7.59 -1.93 12.92
N GLU A 85 -8.46 -1.98 13.91
CA GLU A 85 -9.91 -1.92 13.73
C GLU A 85 -10.45 -0.60 14.29
N VAL A 86 -11.29 0.09 13.51
CA VAL A 86 -11.99 1.31 13.93
C VAL A 86 -13.36 1.39 13.29
N ASP A 87 -14.38 1.76 14.05
CA ASP A 87 -15.75 1.98 13.58
C ASP A 87 -16.36 0.83 12.73
N GLY A 88 -15.95 -0.42 13.01
CA GLY A 88 -16.44 -1.61 12.31
C GLY A 88 -15.73 -1.91 10.99
N ALA A 89 -14.65 -1.20 10.68
CA ALA A 89 -13.76 -1.47 9.56
C ALA A 89 -12.40 -2.00 10.06
N TYR A 90 -11.85 -2.97 9.33
CA TYR A 90 -10.46 -3.38 9.44
C TYR A 90 -9.62 -2.55 8.48
N TRP A 91 -8.50 -2.05 8.97
CA TRP A 91 -7.52 -1.28 8.21
C TRP A 91 -6.15 -1.95 8.29
N CYS A 92 -5.44 -1.91 7.19
CA CYS A 92 -4.03 -2.24 7.13
C CYS A 92 -3.31 -1.18 6.30
N GLU A 93 -2.22 -0.65 6.82
CA GLU A 93 -1.49 0.46 6.22
C GLU A 93 -0.03 0.08 6.01
N TRP A 94 0.54 0.39 4.85
CA TRP A 94 1.94 0.20 4.53
C TRP A 94 2.60 1.51 4.10
N TYR A 95 3.76 1.76 4.69
CA TYR A 95 4.63 2.89 4.40
C TYR A 95 5.89 2.32 3.77
N LEU A 96 6.02 2.47 2.46
CA LEU A 96 7.04 1.79 1.65
C LEU A 96 7.94 2.80 0.96
N ALA A 97 9.24 2.53 0.91
CA ALA A 97 10.21 3.41 0.26
C ALA A 97 11.15 2.69 -0.69
N CYS A 98 11.49 3.38 -1.78
CA CYS A 98 12.55 3.03 -2.72
C CYS A 98 13.28 4.29 -3.17
N GLY A 99 14.52 4.48 -2.70
CA GLY A 99 15.27 5.71 -2.94
C GLY A 99 14.54 6.94 -2.40
N ARG A 100 14.09 7.83 -3.29
CA ARG A 100 13.29 9.02 -2.96
C ARG A 100 11.78 8.86 -3.15
N LEU A 101 11.33 7.68 -3.60
CA LEU A 101 9.91 7.39 -3.77
C LEU A 101 9.37 6.79 -2.48
N MET A 102 8.29 7.37 -1.98
CA MET A 102 7.43 6.77 -0.97
C MET A 102 6.13 6.31 -1.61
N LEU A 103 5.66 5.12 -1.24
CA LEU A 103 4.29 4.69 -1.45
C LEU A 103 3.59 4.63 -0.09
N PHE A 104 2.39 5.18 -0.03
CA PHE A 104 1.46 4.92 1.06
C PHE A 104 0.36 4.02 0.51
N VAL A 105 0.21 2.86 1.13
CA VAL A 105 -0.75 1.84 0.72
C VAL A 105 -1.71 1.61 1.88
N THR A 106 -3.00 1.54 1.60
CA THR A 106 -4.01 1.16 2.59
C THR A 106 -4.90 0.08 2.03
N TYR A 107 -5.30 -0.87 2.87
CA TYR A 107 -6.37 -1.82 2.60
C TYR A 107 -7.44 -1.64 3.67
N THR A 108 -8.69 -1.54 3.24
CA THR A 108 -9.82 -1.43 4.14
C THR A 108 -10.95 -2.36 3.73
N CYS A 109 -11.61 -2.96 4.73
CA CYS A 109 -12.80 -3.77 4.53
C CYS A 109 -13.67 -3.78 5.80
N PRO A 110 -14.96 -4.17 5.73
CA PRO A 110 -15.75 -4.45 6.92
C PRO A 110 -15.06 -5.50 7.81
N VAL A 111 -15.06 -5.30 9.12
CA VAL A 111 -14.36 -6.18 10.08
C VAL A 111 -14.84 -7.64 10.01
N ASP A 112 -16.10 -7.88 9.65
CA ASP A 112 -16.64 -9.25 9.47
C ASP A 112 -16.15 -9.93 8.18
N ARG A 113 -15.39 -9.21 7.35
CA ARG A 113 -14.77 -9.66 6.10
C ARG A 113 -13.24 -9.72 6.15
N GLU A 114 -12.65 -9.33 7.28
CA GLU A 114 -11.21 -9.45 7.51
C GLU A 114 -10.70 -10.84 7.13
N GLY A 115 -9.53 -10.90 6.47
CA GLY A 115 -8.88 -12.16 6.12
C GLY A 115 -9.36 -12.79 4.81
N GLN A 116 -10.52 -12.38 4.27
CA GLN A 116 -11.10 -13.02 3.09
C GLN A 116 -10.34 -12.71 1.80
N GLU A 117 -9.66 -11.56 1.74
CA GLU A 117 -8.91 -11.11 0.55
C GLU A 117 -7.40 -11.04 0.80
N ASN A 118 -6.90 -11.39 2.00
CA ASN A 118 -5.48 -11.25 2.36
C ASN A 118 -4.54 -11.92 1.37
N THR A 119 -4.90 -13.10 0.85
CA THR A 119 -4.06 -13.77 -0.16
C THR A 119 -3.92 -12.97 -1.46
N ASP A 120 -5.00 -12.33 -1.91
CA ASP A 120 -4.96 -11.48 -3.10
C ASP A 120 -4.18 -10.19 -2.79
N VAL A 121 -4.43 -9.57 -1.64
CA VAL A 121 -3.76 -8.33 -1.18
C VAL A 121 -2.25 -8.52 -0.99
N ASP A 122 -1.83 -9.54 -0.25
CA ASP A 122 -0.41 -9.87 -0.04
C ASP A 122 0.30 -10.09 -1.38
N MET A 123 -0.37 -10.79 -2.30
CA MET A 123 0.18 -11.03 -3.63
C MET A 123 0.31 -9.73 -4.42
N ILE A 124 -0.71 -8.87 -4.45
CA ILE A 124 -0.68 -7.58 -5.14
C ILE A 124 0.49 -6.74 -4.61
N ILE A 125 0.57 -6.55 -3.29
CA ILE A 125 1.61 -5.77 -2.62
C ILE A 125 3.01 -6.33 -2.91
N SER A 126 3.18 -7.66 -2.88
CA SER A 126 4.47 -8.31 -3.18
C SER A 126 4.97 -8.07 -4.60
N THR A 127 4.12 -7.61 -5.52
CA THR A 127 4.46 -7.36 -6.92
C THR A 127 4.74 -5.88 -7.22
N LEU A 128 4.69 -5.02 -6.20
CA LEU A 128 4.99 -3.60 -6.34
C LEU A 128 6.41 -3.40 -6.89
N SER A 129 6.50 -2.59 -7.93
CA SER A 129 7.75 -2.27 -8.59
C SER A 129 7.84 -0.76 -8.84
N PRO A 130 8.90 -0.10 -8.40
CA PRO A 130 9.12 1.31 -8.73
C PRO A 130 9.44 1.48 -10.23
N ASP A 131 9.10 2.64 -10.77
CA ASP A 131 9.61 3.10 -12.07
C ASP A 131 11.16 3.15 -12.05
N GLU A 132 11.79 2.94 -13.21
CA GLU A 132 13.25 2.81 -13.33
C GLU A 132 14.00 4.00 -12.73
N LYS A 133 13.45 5.21 -12.79
CA LYS A 133 14.09 6.43 -12.28
C LYS A 133 14.26 6.47 -10.75
N TYR A 134 13.67 5.53 -10.02
CA TYR A 134 13.78 5.43 -8.56
C TYR A 134 14.64 4.24 -8.08
N ARG A 135 15.08 3.35 -8.99
CA ARG A 135 15.82 2.11 -8.68
C ARG A 135 17.31 2.33 -8.36
N ALA A 136 17.64 3.41 -7.66
CA ALA A 136 19.02 3.86 -7.41
C ALA A 136 19.91 2.78 -6.77
#